data_AF-A0A2E7UK79-F1
#
_entry.id   AF-A0A2E7UK79-F1
#
_cell.length_a   1.000
_cell.length_b   1.000
_cell.length_c   1.000
_cell.angle_alpha   90.00
_cell.angle_beta   90.00
_cell.angle_gamma   90.00
#
_symmetry.space_group_name_H-M   'P 1'
#
loop_
_entity.id
_entity.type
_entity.pdbx_description
1 polymer ?
#
loop_
_entity_poly.entity_id
_entity_poly.type
_entity_poly.pdbx_seq_one_letter_code
_entity_poly.pdbx_strand_id
1 'polypeptide(L)'
;MSNSNHAFSLSKIKSVVNLRTQLIKQYPSFNLKKLSKILILGAAEEGGRLNALCQSNNIEVVSWVDDNPKRVNGRTILSSKVLRKFDRNIPVVIASHRILGATKFLKKIGFKNIAPFALLQILYPKRFPPHMFYRNWLEDLVTNKNQYKKIFSLLNDSKSRRVLNKLIQFRLTLDPLLIEPVIDNDLYRPRGIMSFDRDEVYIDGGSYDGDSIRSFIRKVGGKYEKILAFEPDKIIYQKLRKKMGSNRRILCFN
;
A
#
# COMPACT_ATOMS: atom_id res chain seq x y z
N MET A 1 -30.22 7.79 -18.90
CA MET A 1 -29.41 6.71 -19.51
C MET A 1 -28.46 6.15 -18.46
N SER A 2 -28.26 4.83 -18.44
CA SER A 2 -28.00 3.97 -17.27
C SER A 2 -26.79 4.32 -16.38
N ASN A 3 -27.07 4.65 -15.11
CA ASN A 3 -26.13 4.89 -14.02
C ASN A 3 -25.68 3.58 -13.32
N SER A 4 -25.27 2.56 -14.07
CA SER A 4 -24.86 1.24 -13.56
C SER A 4 -23.36 0.98 -13.73
N ASN A 5 -22.51 1.96 -13.43
CA ASN A 5 -21.06 1.79 -13.46
C ASN A 5 -20.54 1.00 -12.24
N HIS A 6 -20.54 -0.32 -12.38
CA HIS A 6 -19.59 -1.31 -11.83
C HIS A 6 -19.30 -1.31 -10.32
N ALA A 7 -20.31 -1.19 -9.46
CA ALA A 7 -20.18 -1.48 -8.02
C ALA A 7 -20.13 -2.99 -7.66
N PHE A 8 -20.22 -3.92 -8.63
CA PHE A 8 -20.52 -5.32 -8.36
C PHE A 8 -19.40 -6.33 -8.69
N SER A 9 -18.19 -6.06 -8.18
CA SER A 9 -17.15 -7.12 -8.10
C SER A 9 -17.38 -8.01 -6.86
N LEU A 10 -17.83 -7.43 -5.74
CA LEU A 10 -18.05 -8.16 -4.48
C LEU A 10 -19.22 -9.16 -4.53
N SER A 11 -20.25 -8.93 -5.35
CA SER A 11 -21.37 -9.89 -5.47
C SER A 11 -20.95 -11.21 -6.11
N LYS A 12 -19.86 -11.21 -6.89
CA LYS A 12 -19.31 -12.39 -7.55
C LYS A 12 -18.41 -13.22 -6.62
N ILE A 13 -18.13 -12.71 -5.41
CA ILE A 13 -17.30 -13.39 -4.42
C ILE A 13 -18.11 -14.50 -3.77
N LYS A 14 -17.74 -15.74 -4.09
CA LYS A 14 -18.38 -16.94 -3.55
C LYS A 14 -17.70 -17.44 -2.27
N SER A 15 -16.37 -17.47 -2.24
CA SER A 15 -15.58 -17.98 -1.13
C SER A 15 -14.11 -17.57 -1.24
N VAL A 16 -13.34 -17.71 -0.16
CA VAL A 16 -11.88 -17.48 -0.14
C VAL A 16 -11.17 -18.43 -1.13
N VAL A 17 -11.62 -19.68 -1.21
CA VAL A 17 -11.09 -20.69 -2.15
C VAL A 17 -11.25 -20.23 -3.59
N ASN A 18 -12.41 -19.65 -3.92
CA ASN A 18 -12.64 -19.11 -5.26
C ASN A 18 -11.70 -17.94 -5.58
N LEU A 19 -11.51 -17.01 -4.63
CA LEU A 19 -10.58 -15.88 -4.79
C LEU A 19 -9.12 -16.34 -4.99
N ARG A 20 -8.64 -17.28 -4.16
CA ARG A 20 -7.31 -17.88 -4.34
C ARG A 20 -7.16 -18.54 -5.72
N THR A 21 -8.20 -19.24 -6.18
CA THR A 21 -8.20 -19.87 -7.50
C THR A 21 -8.12 -18.84 -8.64
N GLN A 22 -8.86 -17.73 -8.54
CA GLN A 22 -8.79 -16.62 -9.51
C GLN A 22 -7.40 -15.98 -9.53
N LEU A 23 -6.82 -15.72 -8.36
CA LEU A 23 -5.47 -15.16 -8.25
C LEU A 23 -4.40 -16.09 -8.83
N ILE A 24 -4.48 -17.40 -8.60
CA ILE A 24 -3.55 -18.37 -9.23
C ILE A 24 -3.69 -18.35 -10.76
N LYS A 25 -4.91 -18.22 -11.30
CA LYS A 25 -5.13 -18.07 -12.75
C LYS A 25 -4.57 -16.76 -13.29
N GLN A 26 -4.69 -15.67 -12.53
CA GLN A 26 -4.16 -14.35 -12.91
C GLN A 26 -2.62 -14.28 -12.84
N TYR A 27 -2.02 -15.00 -11.88
CA TYR A 27 -0.59 -15.02 -11.62
C TYR A 27 0.00 -16.44 -11.75
N PRO A 28 -0.10 -17.09 -12.93
CA PRO A 28 0.25 -18.50 -13.09
C PRO A 28 1.73 -18.78 -12.79
N SER A 29 2.60 -17.81 -13.08
CA SER A 29 4.04 -17.87 -12.82
C SER A 29 4.41 -17.84 -11.34
N PHE A 30 3.46 -17.54 -10.45
CA PHE A 30 3.63 -17.56 -9.00
C PHE A 30 2.95 -18.78 -8.35
N ASN A 31 2.54 -19.76 -9.15
CA ASN A 31 2.07 -21.04 -8.63
C ASN A 31 3.23 -21.77 -7.95
N LEU A 32 3.14 -21.94 -6.63
CA LEU A 32 4.21 -22.49 -5.81
C LEU A 32 4.67 -23.89 -6.23
N LYS A 33 3.81 -24.72 -6.84
CA LYS A 33 4.21 -26.04 -7.35
C LYS A 33 5.23 -25.97 -8.50
N LYS A 34 5.28 -24.84 -9.20
CA LYS A 34 6.11 -24.61 -10.39
C LYS A 34 7.13 -23.49 -10.20
N LEU A 35 7.04 -22.75 -9.10
CA LEU A 35 7.90 -21.60 -8.82
C LEU A 35 9.25 -22.08 -8.30
N SER A 36 10.27 -22.10 -9.17
CA SER A 36 11.63 -22.52 -8.80
C SER A 36 12.59 -21.37 -8.59
N LYS A 37 12.33 -20.19 -9.19
CA LYS A 37 13.22 -19.02 -9.08
C LYS A 37 12.49 -17.69 -9.21
N ILE A 38 13.02 -16.66 -8.56
CA ILE A 38 12.49 -15.28 -8.59
C ILE A 38 13.60 -14.22 -8.62
N LEU A 39 13.22 -13.01 -9.00
CA LEU A 39 13.95 -11.77 -8.71
C LEU A 39 13.21 -11.02 -7.60
N ILE A 40 13.94 -10.40 -6.67
CA ILE A 40 13.36 -9.57 -5.61
C ILE A 40 13.69 -8.10 -5.88
N LEU A 41 12.67 -7.24 -5.90
CA LEU A 41 12.82 -5.78 -5.88
C LEU A 41 12.37 -5.23 -4.53
N GLY A 42 13.29 -4.60 -3.80
CA GLY A 42 13.09 -4.08 -2.45
C GLY A 42 13.92 -4.88 -1.45
N ALA A 43 14.82 -4.20 -0.74
CA ALA A 43 15.79 -4.78 0.18
C ALA A 43 15.69 -4.25 1.61
N ALA A 44 14.57 -3.62 1.96
CA ALA A 44 14.23 -3.42 3.37
C ALA A 44 13.91 -4.78 4.06
N GLU A 45 13.39 -4.72 5.29
CA GLU A 45 13.05 -5.89 6.11
C GLU A 45 12.25 -6.96 5.35
N GLU A 46 11.19 -6.57 4.63
CA GLU A 46 10.37 -7.51 3.84
C GLU A 46 11.15 -8.21 2.72
N GLY A 47 12.16 -7.55 2.14
CA GLY A 47 13.03 -8.15 1.12
C GLY A 47 13.91 -9.25 1.71
N GLY A 48 14.51 -8.97 2.87
CA GLY A 48 15.32 -9.95 3.60
C GLY A 48 14.48 -11.14 4.06
N ARG A 49 13.27 -10.86 4.56
CA ARG A 49 12.30 -11.88 4.95
C ARG A 49 11.88 -12.76 3.77
N LEU A 50 11.57 -12.16 2.62
CA LEU A 50 11.25 -12.92 1.40
C LEU A 50 12.41 -13.81 0.97
N ASN A 51 13.65 -13.32 0.99
CA ASN A 51 14.81 -14.13 0.66
C ASN A 51 14.94 -15.38 1.56
N ALA A 52 14.81 -15.22 2.88
CA ALA A 52 14.85 -16.34 3.83
C ALA A 52 13.71 -17.35 3.57
N LEU A 53 12.50 -16.86 3.33
CA LEU A 53 11.36 -17.72 3.02
C LEU A 53 11.52 -18.46 1.68
N CYS A 54 12.11 -17.82 0.67
CA CYS A 54 12.43 -18.49 -0.59
C CYS A 54 13.42 -19.65 -0.38
N GLN A 55 14.45 -19.46 0.43
CA GLN A 55 15.41 -20.52 0.78
C GLN A 55 14.72 -21.71 1.46
N SER A 56 13.86 -21.47 2.46
CA SER A 56 13.10 -22.54 3.15
C SER A 56 12.08 -23.24 2.25
N ASN A 57 11.75 -22.66 1.09
CA ASN A 57 10.80 -23.23 0.13
C ASN A 57 11.49 -23.75 -1.16
N ASN A 58 12.82 -23.87 -1.17
CA ASN A 58 13.60 -24.29 -2.34
C ASN A 58 13.35 -23.43 -3.60
N ILE A 59 13.21 -22.11 -3.40
CA ILE A 59 13.06 -21.13 -4.47
C ILE A 59 14.37 -20.35 -4.57
N GLU A 60 15.01 -20.39 -5.73
CA GLU A 60 16.21 -19.62 -6.01
C GLU A 60 15.89 -18.12 -6.09
N VAL A 61 16.62 -17.30 -5.34
CA VAL A 61 16.62 -15.84 -5.53
C VAL A 61 17.75 -15.49 -6.47
N VAL A 62 17.44 -15.34 -7.76
CA VAL A 62 18.39 -15.08 -8.84
C VAL A 62 19.13 -13.77 -8.63
N SER A 63 18.39 -12.75 -8.19
CA SER A 63 18.94 -11.45 -7.83
C SER A 63 18.01 -10.71 -6.89
N TRP A 64 18.62 -9.87 -6.06
CA TRP A 64 17.93 -9.04 -5.09
C TRP A 64 18.44 -7.60 -5.24
N VAL A 65 17.52 -6.70 -5.59
CA VAL A 65 17.84 -5.33 -5.98
C VAL A 65 17.09 -4.28 -5.16
N ASP A 66 17.72 -3.12 -4.99
CA ASP A 66 17.13 -1.92 -4.39
C ASP A 66 17.91 -0.68 -4.88
N ASP A 67 17.23 0.46 -5.07
CA ASP A 67 17.86 1.73 -5.50
C ASP A 67 18.14 2.68 -4.32
N ASN A 68 17.76 2.30 -3.11
CA ASN A 68 18.20 2.91 -1.85
C ASN A 68 18.74 1.81 -0.90
N PRO A 69 19.77 1.06 -1.31
CA PRO A 69 20.24 -0.07 -0.54
C PRO A 69 20.96 0.39 0.74
N LYS A 70 20.50 -0.10 1.89
CA LYS A 70 21.38 -0.31 3.05
C LYS A 70 22.04 -1.68 2.90
N ARG A 71 23.15 -1.97 3.60
CA ARG A 71 23.63 -3.37 3.69
C ARG A 71 22.53 -4.18 4.36
N VAL A 72 22.16 -5.31 3.76
CA VAL A 72 21.12 -6.18 4.30
C VAL A 72 21.73 -7.56 4.50
N ASN A 73 21.76 -8.02 5.75
CA ASN A 73 22.29 -9.34 6.13
C ASN A 73 23.68 -9.62 5.53
N GLY A 74 24.56 -8.61 5.53
CA GLY A 74 25.94 -8.73 5.03
C GLY A 74 26.11 -8.79 3.50
N ARG A 75 25.02 -8.91 2.72
CA ARG A 75 25.06 -8.98 1.25
C ARG A 75 25.05 -7.60 0.59
N THR A 76 25.78 -7.48 -0.52
CA THR A 76 25.73 -6.31 -1.39
C THR A 76 24.47 -6.37 -2.25
N ILE A 77 23.53 -5.45 -2.00
CA ILE A 77 22.32 -5.30 -2.81
C ILE A 77 22.68 -4.53 -4.09
N LEU A 78 22.23 -5.04 -5.23
CA LEU A 78 22.48 -4.43 -6.53
C LEU A 78 21.44 -3.34 -6.83
N SER A 79 21.82 -2.33 -7.62
CA SER A 79 20.84 -1.38 -8.15
C SER A 79 19.86 -2.08 -9.10
N SER A 80 18.62 -1.60 -9.16
CA SER A 80 17.59 -2.13 -10.06
C SER A 80 18.00 -2.09 -11.55
N LYS A 81 19.02 -1.31 -11.92
CA LYS A 81 19.61 -1.28 -13.27
C LYS A 81 20.02 -2.67 -13.77
N VAL A 82 20.50 -3.56 -12.89
CA VAL A 82 20.94 -4.91 -13.28
C VAL A 82 19.79 -5.78 -13.78
N LEU A 83 18.54 -5.43 -13.44
CA LEU A 83 17.35 -6.14 -13.92
C LEU A 83 17.31 -6.23 -15.44
N ARG A 84 17.88 -5.25 -16.15
CA ARG A 84 17.98 -5.24 -17.62
C ARG A 84 18.79 -6.39 -18.22
N LYS A 85 19.60 -7.10 -17.42
CA LYS A 85 20.40 -8.23 -17.88
C LYS A 85 19.66 -9.58 -17.79
N PHE A 86 18.55 -9.64 -17.05
CA PHE A 86 17.82 -10.88 -16.81
C PHE A 86 16.69 -11.11 -17.82
N ASP A 87 16.34 -12.39 -18.00
CA ASP A 87 15.18 -12.82 -18.79
C ASP A 87 13.87 -12.22 -18.21
N ARG A 88 13.07 -11.63 -19.09
CA ARG A 88 11.79 -10.95 -18.79
C ARG A 88 10.68 -11.88 -18.31
N ASN A 89 10.86 -13.18 -18.49
CA ASN A 89 9.93 -14.20 -18.03
C ASN A 89 10.19 -14.62 -16.58
N ILE A 90 11.36 -14.32 -16.00
CA ILE A 90 11.62 -14.62 -14.58
C ILE A 90 10.62 -13.83 -13.71
N PRO A 91 9.88 -14.48 -12.80
CA PRO A 91 8.95 -13.80 -11.92
C PRO A 91 9.68 -12.79 -11.02
N VAL A 92 9.15 -11.58 -10.93
CA VAL A 92 9.65 -10.52 -10.06
C VAL A 92 8.67 -10.32 -8.90
N VAL A 93 9.17 -10.44 -7.68
CA VAL A 93 8.42 -10.13 -6.46
C VAL A 93 8.84 -8.77 -5.93
N ILE A 94 7.87 -7.87 -5.76
CA ILE A 94 8.07 -6.55 -5.16
C ILE A 94 7.92 -6.69 -3.64
N ALA A 95 9.03 -6.58 -2.92
CA ALA A 95 9.12 -6.59 -1.46
C ALA A 95 9.21 -5.15 -0.91
N SER A 96 8.22 -4.33 -1.26
CA SER A 96 8.10 -2.93 -0.85
C SER A 96 6.63 -2.54 -0.79
N HIS A 97 6.28 -1.58 0.08
CA HIS A 97 4.93 -0.99 0.08
C HIS A 97 4.70 -0.04 -1.11
N ARG A 98 5.76 0.39 -1.82
CA ARG A 98 5.67 1.27 -3.00
C ARG A 98 5.43 0.49 -4.29
N ILE A 99 4.35 -0.30 -4.31
CA ILE A 99 4.08 -1.28 -5.36
C ILE A 99 3.74 -0.66 -6.72
N LEU A 100 3.07 0.48 -6.78
CA LEU A 100 2.64 1.09 -8.06
C LEU A 100 3.85 1.51 -8.91
N GLY A 101 4.75 2.30 -8.32
CA GLY A 101 5.96 2.77 -9.00
C GLY A 101 6.84 1.61 -9.47
N ALA A 102 7.05 0.62 -8.60
CA ALA A 102 7.81 -0.58 -8.92
C ALA A 102 7.17 -1.39 -10.06
N THR A 103 5.84 -1.62 -10.04
CA THR A 103 5.13 -2.32 -11.12
C THR A 103 5.25 -1.58 -12.44
N LYS A 104 5.08 -0.26 -12.46
CA LYS A 104 5.23 0.56 -13.69
C LYS A 104 6.65 0.46 -14.25
N PHE A 105 7.66 0.58 -13.39
CA PHE A 105 9.06 0.44 -13.78
C PHE A 105 9.35 -0.94 -14.38
N LEU A 106 8.95 -2.03 -13.71
CA LEU A 106 9.19 -3.40 -14.16
C LEU A 106 8.49 -3.70 -15.50
N LYS A 107 7.24 -3.23 -15.67
CA LYS A 107 6.52 -3.32 -16.96
C LYS A 107 7.24 -2.52 -18.05
N LYS A 108 7.72 -1.31 -17.75
CA LYS A 108 8.46 -0.45 -18.70
C LYS A 108 9.74 -1.11 -19.21
N ILE A 109 10.44 -1.89 -18.38
CA ILE A 109 11.64 -2.62 -18.79
C ILE A 109 11.34 -4.02 -19.35
N GLY A 110 10.06 -4.39 -19.49
CA GLY A 110 9.59 -5.56 -20.24
C GLY A 110 9.22 -6.78 -19.42
N PHE A 111 9.28 -6.76 -18.08
CA PHE A 111 8.86 -7.91 -17.27
C PHE A 111 7.36 -8.14 -17.39
N LYS A 112 6.97 -9.41 -17.55
CA LYS A 112 5.57 -9.82 -17.68
C LYS A 112 4.99 -10.39 -16.38
N ASN A 113 5.84 -11.06 -15.60
CA ASN A 113 5.45 -11.77 -14.38
C ASN A 113 5.85 -10.93 -13.16
N ILE A 114 4.95 -10.06 -12.70
CA ILE A 114 5.22 -9.12 -11.60
C ILE A 114 4.13 -9.28 -10.56
N ALA A 115 4.51 -9.42 -9.29
CA ALA A 115 3.55 -9.45 -8.19
C ALA A 115 4.11 -8.76 -6.94
N PRO A 116 3.25 -8.11 -6.12
CA PRO A 116 3.64 -7.73 -4.77
C PRO A 116 3.86 -8.97 -3.91
N PHE A 117 4.74 -8.88 -2.91
CA PHE A 117 4.98 -9.98 -1.98
C PHE A 117 3.70 -10.46 -1.26
N ALA A 118 2.73 -9.56 -1.05
CA ALA A 118 1.41 -9.88 -0.53
C ALA A 118 0.72 -11.04 -1.28
N LEU A 119 0.96 -11.22 -2.58
CA LEU A 119 0.38 -12.32 -3.36
C LEU A 119 0.77 -13.70 -2.79
N LEU A 120 2.06 -13.91 -2.53
CA LEU A 120 2.54 -15.19 -1.97
C LEU A 120 1.98 -15.40 -0.56
N GLN A 121 1.84 -14.33 0.21
CA GLN A 121 1.35 -14.38 1.58
C GLN A 121 -0.13 -14.78 1.67
N ILE A 122 -0.97 -14.27 0.77
CA ILE A 122 -2.41 -14.60 0.78
C ILE A 122 -2.72 -15.94 0.10
N LEU A 123 -1.88 -16.37 -0.86
CA LEU A 123 -2.03 -17.66 -1.54
C LEU A 123 -1.50 -18.82 -0.69
N TYR A 124 -0.38 -18.60 0.00
CA TYR A 124 0.37 -19.65 0.70
C TYR A 124 0.77 -19.22 2.13
N PRO A 125 -0.17 -18.82 2.99
CA PRO A 125 0.12 -18.20 4.30
C PRO A 125 0.94 -19.07 5.27
N LYS A 126 0.93 -20.40 5.12
CA LYS A 126 1.76 -21.31 5.92
C LYS A 126 3.25 -21.23 5.55
N ARG A 127 3.55 -20.99 4.27
CA ARG A 127 4.92 -20.94 3.72
C ARG A 127 5.46 -19.53 3.61
N PHE A 128 4.56 -18.56 3.44
CA PHE A 128 4.85 -17.14 3.44
C PHE A 128 3.92 -16.48 4.46
N PRO A 129 4.27 -16.49 5.76
CA PRO A 129 3.45 -15.87 6.80
C PRO A 129 3.13 -14.41 6.45
N PRO A 130 1.85 -13.98 6.55
CA PRO A 130 1.47 -12.65 6.14
C PRO A 130 2.00 -11.59 7.10
N HIS A 131 2.52 -10.49 6.54
CA HIS A 131 2.75 -9.26 7.31
C HIS A 131 1.41 -8.77 7.89
N MET A 132 1.43 -8.01 8.98
CA MET A 132 0.19 -7.58 9.66
C MET A 132 -0.82 -6.90 8.73
N PHE A 133 -0.35 -6.11 7.75
CA PHE A 133 -1.18 -5.43 6.75
C PHE A 133 -1.90 -6.38 5.77
N TYR A 134 -1.44 -7.62 5.64
CA TYR A 134 -1.94 -8.61 4.67
C TYR A 134 -2.65 -9.79 5.35
N ARG A 135 -2.71 -9.81 6.69
CA ARG A 135 -3.36 -10.87 7.46
C ARG A 135 -4.86 -10.90 7.16
N ASN A 136 -5.39 -12.09 6.89
CA ASN A 136 -6.81 -12.35 6.62
C ASN A 136 -7.40 -11.48 5.48
N TRP A 137 -6.58 -11.00 4.55
CA TRP A 137 -7.01 -10.04 3.53
C TRP A 137 -8.19 -10.55 2.68
N LEU A 138 -8.12 -11.81 2.22
CA LEU A 138 -9.18 -12.40 1.39
C LEU A 138 -10.38 -12.85 2.23
N GLU A 139 -10.11 -13.37 3.42
CA GLU A 139 -11.10 -13.77 4.41
C GLU A 139 -12.00 -12.57 4.79
N ASP A 140 -11.40 -11.41 5.05
CA ASP A 140 -12.11 -10.17 5.35
C ASP A 140 -13.03 -9.73 4.20
N LEU A 141 -12.56 -9.78 2.95
CA LEU A 141 -13.39 -9.43 1.78
C LEU A 141 -14.62 -10.33 1.64
N VAL A 142 -14.48 -11.61 1.97
CA VAL A 142 -15.57 -12.59 1.89
C VAL A 142 -16.55 -12.39 3.03
N THR A 143 -16.06 -12.34 4.27
CA THR A 143 -16.87 -12.22 5.49
C THR A 143 -17.60 -10.88 5.54
N ASN A 144 -16.92 -9.78 5.19
CA ASN A 144 -17.44 -8.43 5.33
C ASN A 144 -18.01 -7.83 4.05
N LYS A 145 -18.27 -8.65 3.00
CA LYS A 145 -18.77 -8.17 1.70
C LYS A 145 -19.99 -7.26 1.79
N ASN A 146 -20.91 -7.52 2.72
CA ASN A 146 -22.11 -6.71 2.91
C ASN A 146 -21.80 -5.37 3.60
N GLN A 147 -20.80 -5.33 4.47
CA GLN A 147 -20.34 -4.08 5.09
C GLN A 147 -19.72 -3.15 4.04
N TYR A 148 -18.90 -3.70 3.13
CA TYR A 148 -18.37 -2.92 2.01
C TYR A 148 -19.46 -2.35 1.10
N LYS A 149 -20.53 -3.11 0.83
CA LYS A 149 -21.70 -2.62 0.10
C LYS A 149 -22.43 -1.51 0.86
N LYS A 150 -22.57 -1.65 2.19
CA LYS A 150 -23.16 -0.62 3.05
C LYS A 150 -22.35 0.67 3.00
N ILE A 151 -21.03 0.60 3.14
CA ILE A 151 -20.14 1.76 3.01
C ILE A 151 -20.34 2.41 1.63
N PHE A 152 -20.36 1.62 0.55
CA PHE A 152 -20.57 2.13 -0.80
C PHE A 152 -21.89 2.93 -0.92
N SER A 153 -22.98 2.44 -0.32
CA SER A 153 -24.27 3.15 -0.31
C SER A 153 -24.29 4.42 0.55
N LEU A 154 -23.41 4.53 1.55
CA LEU A 154 -23.31 5.71 2.43
C LEU A 154 -22.47 6.84 1.81
N LEU A 155 -21.61 6.54 0.84
CA LEU A 155 -20.79 7.55 0.17
C LEU A 155 -21.67 8.42 -0.73
N ASN A 156 -21.72 9.73 -0.47
CA ASN A 156 -22.58 10.67 -1.17
C ASN A 156 -22.13 10.95 -2.62
N ASP A 157 -20.82 11.15 -2.82
CA ASP A 157 -20.27 11.59 -4.10
C ASP A 157 -19.74 10.44 -4.97
N SER A 158 -19.71 10.67 -6.29
CA SER A 158 -19.27 9.68 -7.27
C SER A 158 -17.76 9.42 -7.22
N LYS A 159 -16.94 10.40 -6.81
CA LYS A 159 -15.47 10.26 -6.69
C LYS A 159 -15.15 9.27 -5.58
N SER A 160 -15.74 9.42 -4.39
CA SER A 160 -15.55 8.52 -3.25
C SER A 160 -16.02 7.09 -3.57
N ARG A 161 -17.20 6.93 -4.20
CA ARG A 161 -17.67 5.63 -4.69
C ARG A 161 -16.68 4.99 -5.67
N ARG A 162 -16.11 5.78 -6.59
CA ARG A 162 -15.08 5.33 -7.54
C ARG A 162 -13.79 4.91 -6.83
N VAL A 163 -13.31 5.69 -5.85
CA VAL A 163 -12.13 5.37 -5.04
C VAL A 163 -12.32 4.03 -4.33
N LEU A 164 -13.44 3.85 -3.61
CA LEU A 164 -13.75 2.60 -2.93
C LEU A 164 -13.78 1.41 -3.90
N ASN A 165 -14.45 1.55 -5.05
CA ASN A 165 -14.48 0.50 -6.07
C ASN A 165 -13.09 0.11 -6.56
N LYS A 166 -12.20 1.08 -6.84
CA LYS A 166 -10.83 0.79 -7.29
C LYS A 166 -9.99 0.13 -6.19
N LEU A 167 -10.15 0.55 -4.94
CA LEU A 167 -9.49 -0.11 -3.80
C LEU A 167 -9.95 -1.56 -3.65
N ILE A 168 -11.25 -1.84 -3.76
CA ILE A 168 -11.76 -3.21 -3.71
C ILE A 168 -11.24 -4.03 -4.90
N GLN A 169 -11.22 -3.49 -6.11
CA GLN A 169 -10.66 -4.17 -7.28
C GLN A 169 -9.17 -4.50 -7.08
N PHE A 170 -8.38 -3.56 -6.56
CA PHE A 170 -7.00 -3.83 -6.17
C PHE A 170 -6.92 -4.93 -5.11
N ARG A 171 -7.77 -4.91 -4.09
CA ARG A 171 -7.78 -5.95 -3.06
C ARG A 171 -8.14 -7.34 -3.58
N LEU A 172 -8.92 -7.43 -4.65
CA LEU A 172 -9.29 -8.70 -5.27
C LEU A 172 -8.24 -9.24 -6.26
N THR A 173 -7.45 -8.35 -6.87
CA THR A 173 -6.56 -8.69 -8.00
C THR A 173 -5.09 -8.46 -7.71
N LEU A 174 -4.76 -7.72 -6.66
CA LEU A 174 -3.44 -7.20 -6.32
C LEU A 174 -2.76 -6.38 -7.43
N ASP A 175 -3.52 -5.90 -8.42
CA ASP A 175 -2.99 -5.06 -9.50
C ASP A 175 -2.99 -3.57 -9.08
N PRO A 176 -1.83 -2.97 -8.77
CA PRO A 176 -1.77 -1.58 -8.32
C PRO A 176 -2.14 -0.58 -9.42
N LEU A 177 -2.14 -0.97 -10.70
CA LEU A 177 -2.54 -0.06 -11.77
C LEU A 177 -4.02 0.32 -11.70
N LEU A 178 -4.85 -0.48 -11.02
CA LEU A 178 -6.28 -0.19 -10.84
C LEU A 178 -6.53 1.02 -9.94
N ILE A 179 -5.64 1.28 -8.98
CA ILE A 179 -5.77 2.42 -8.06
C ILE A 179 -5.11 3.69 -8.60
N GLU A 180 -4.20 3.59 -9.57
CA GLU A 180 -3.51 4.74 -10.16
C GLU A 180 -4.43 5.91 -10.54
N PRO A 181 -5.57 5.72 -11.23
CA PRO A 181 -6.43 6.84 -11.64
C PRO A 181 -7.16 7.54 -10.49
N VAL A 182 -7.10 7.00 -9.27
CA VAL A 182 -7.81 7.52 -8.11
C VAL A 182 -6.88 7.91 -6.95
N ILE A 183 -5.56 7.80 -7.14
CA ILE A 183 -4.59 8.29 -6.16
C ILE A 183 -4.67 9.82 -6.12
N ASP A 184 -4.88 10.35 -4.93
CA ASP A 184 -4.77 11.77 -4.61
C ASP A 184 -3.54 11.94 -3.73
N ASN A 185 -2.49 12.57 -4.26
CA ASN A 185 -1.24 12.79 -3.53
C ASN A 185 -1.38 13.93 -2.49
N ASP A 186 -2.49 14.65 -2.51
CA ASP A 186 -2.76 15.74 -1.58
C ASP A 186 -3.42 15.19 -0.31
N LEU A 187 -2.62 14.48 0.49
CA LEU A 187 -3.04 13.81 1.73
C LEU A 187 -3.65 14.84 2.71
N TYR A 188 -4.82 14.52 3.27
CA TYR A 188 -5.62 15.44 4.11
C TYR A 188 -6.15 16.69 3.38
N ARG A 189 -6.08 16.71 2.04
CA ARG A 189 -6.60 17.82 1.21
C ARG A 189 -7.57 17.36 0.13
N PRO A 190 -8.63 16.60 0.49
CA PRO A 190 -9.61 16.19 -0.50
C PRO A 190 -10.34 17.41 -1.08
N ARG A 191 -10.12 17.69 -2.36
CA ARG A 191 -10.83 18.76 -3.07
C ARG A 191 -12.32 18.45 -3.14
N GLY A 192 -13.16 19.43 -2.81
CA GLY A 192 -14.61 19.34 -2.93
C GLY A 192 -15.31 18.52 -1.85
N ILE A 193 -14.62 18.17 -0.75
CA ILE A 193 -15.24 17.48 0.40
C ILE A 193 -15.35 18.41 1.62
N MET A 194 -14.31 19.19 1.90
CA MET A 194 -14.26 20.10 3.04
C MET A 194 -14.04 21.53 2.56
N SER A 195 -14.77 22.46 3.17
CA SER A 195 -14.51 23.90 3.15
C SER A 195 -13.91 24.29 4.50
N PHE A 196 -13.05 25.30 4.50
CA PHE A 196 -12.39 25.79 5.72
C PHE A 196 -12.73 27.26 5.90
N ASP A 197 -13.06 27.64 7.13
CA ASP A 197 -13.20 29.04 7.54
C ASP A 197 -11.94 29.50 8.31
N ARG A 198 -12.03 30.63 9.01
CA ARG A 198 -10.89 31.30 9.67
C ARG A 198 -10.67 30.85 11.11
N ASP A 199 -11.64 30.17 11.70
CA ASP A 199 -11.75 29.76 13.10
C ASP A 199 -11.61 28.24 13.29
N GLU A 200 -11.01 27.55 12.31
CA GLU A 200 -10.83 26.10 12.35
C GLU A 200 -10.04 25.65 13.60
N VAL A 201 -10.53 24.60 14.25
CA VAL A 201 -9.80 23.84 15.27
C VAL A 201 -9.36 22.51 14.68
N TYR A 202 -8.06 22.36 14.42
CA TYR A 202 -7.51 21.15 13.81
C TYR A 202 -6.94 20.20 14.87
N ILE A 203 -7.46 18.97 14.90
CA ILE A 203 -6.98 17.88 15.75
C ILE A 203 -6.12 16.95 14.90
N ASP A 204 -4.84 16.83 15.25
CA ASP A 204 -3.87 16.00 14.54
C ASP A 204 -3.47 14.79 15.40
N GLY A 205 -4.13 13.66 15.15
CA GLY A 205 -3.88 12.39 15.84
C GLY A 205 -2.75 11.61 15.19
N GLY A 206 -1.55 11.68 15.78
CA GLY A 206 -0.32 11.11 15.22
C GLY A 206 0.50 12.15 14.46
N SER A 207 0.77 13.29 15.10
CA SER A 207 1.36 14.47 14.47
C SER A 207 2.81 14.29 14.02
N TYR A 208 3.50 13.21 14.39
CA TYR A 208 4.89 12.96 14.07
C TYR A 208 5.79 14.16 14.37
N ASP A 209 6.33 14.83 13.36
CA ASP A 209 7.16 16.04 13.50
C ASP A 209 6.43 17.34 13.12
N GLY A 210 5.11 17.25 12.95
CA GLY A 210 4.19 18.31 12.55
C GLY A 210 4.16 18.59 11.06
N ASP A 211 4.48 17.62 10.20
CA ASP A 211 4.38 17.79 8.74
C ASP A 211 2.95 17.97 8.25
N SER A 212 2.01 17.20 8.78
CA SER A 212 0.55 17.38 8.63
C SER A 212 0.08 18.76 9.10
N ILE A 213 0.53 19.22 10.29
CA ILE A 213 0.26 20.56 10.82
C ILE A 213 0.71 21.65 9.83
N ARG A 214 1.94 21.57 9.33
CA ARG A 214 2.47 22.54 8.34
C ARG A 214 1.66 22.51 7.05
N SER A 215 1.21 21.34 6.62
CA SER A 215 0.35 21.18 5.44
C SER A 215 -1.01 21.85 5.65
N PHE A 216 -1.63 21.64 6.81
CA PHE A 216 -2.89 22.27 7.21
C PHE A 216 -2.77 23.79 7.25
N ILE A 217 -1.79 24.34 7.98
CA ILE A 217 -1.57 25.79 8.11
C ILE A 217 -1.45 26.45 6.73
N ARG A 218 -0.71 25.83 5.81
CA ARG A 218 -0.57 26.33 4.43
C ARG A 218 -1.89 26.33 3.66
N LYS A 219 -2.73 25.32 3.88
CA LYS A 219 -4.03 25.17 3.21
C LYS A 219 -5.03 26.25 3.61
N VAL A 220 -5.08 26.58 4.90
CA VAL A 220 -5.98 27.61 5.43
C VAL A 220 -5.36 29.01 5.39
N GLY A 221 -4.20 29.17 4.74
CA GLY A 221 -3.51 30.46 4.64
C GLY A 221 -3.13 31.06 5.99
N GLY A 222 -2.82 30.22 6.98
CA GLY A 222 -2.50 30.62 8.35
C GLY A 222 -3.69 31.03 9.22
N LYS A 223 -4.92 30.96 8.69
CA LYS A 223 -6.16 31.32 9.37
C LYS A 223 -6.77 30.07 10.03
N TYR A 224 -6.71 30.02 11.35
CA TYR A 224 -7.25 28.95 12.18
C TYR A 224 -7.27 29.44 13.63
N GLU A 225 -8.17 28.91 14.43
CA GLU A 225 -8.24 29.24 15.86
C GLU A 225 -7.13 28.50 16.63
N LYS A 226 -7.09 27.17 16.50
CA LYS A 226 -6.20 26.32 17.32
C LYS A 226 -5.83 25.01 16.62
N ILE A 227 -4.68 24.45 17.00
CA ILE A 227 -4.22 23.13 16.60
C ILE A 227 -3.92 22.32 17.87
N LEU A 228 -4.48 21.10 17.95
CA LEU A 228 -4.23 20.13 19.01
C LEU A 228 -3.48 18.95 18.41
N ALA A 229 -2.19 18.84 18.73
CA ALA A 229 -1.26 17.91 18.13
C ALA A 229 -0.92 16.78 19.10
N PHE A 230 -1.24 15.53 18.76
CA PHE A 230 -1.02 14.37 19.61
C PHE A 230 0.06 13.46 19.01
N GLU A 231 1.09 13.14 19.80
CA GLU A 231 2.14 12.20 19.41
C GLU A 231 2.54 11.33 20.60
N PRO A 232 2.17 10.03 20.61
CA PRO A 232 2.40 9.16 21.78
C PRO A 232 3.87 8.77 21.98
N ASP A 233 4.69 8.73 20.92
CA ASP A 233 6.10 8.39 21.07
C ASP A 233 6.87 9.57 21.69
N LYS A 234 7.47 9.35 22.86
CA LYS A 234 8.17 10.40 23.62
C LYS A 234 9.31 11.07 22.85
N ILE A 235 10.05 10.33 22.05
CA ILE A 235 11.20 10.85 21.29
C ILE A 235 10.70 11.67 20.11
N ILE A 236 9.66 11.21 19.42
CA ILE A 236 9.04 11.93 18.31
C ILE A 236 8.31 13.18 18.84
N TYR A 237 7.60 13.08 19.95
CA TYR A 237 6.95 14.19 20.63
C TYR A 237 7.92 15.33 20.96
N GLN A 238 9.12 15.03 21.44
CA GLN A 238 10.13 16.06 21.69
C GLN A 238 10.51 16.82 20.40
N LYS A 239 10.57 16.13 19.26
CA LYS A 239 10.80 16.76 17.94
C LYS A 239 9.62 17.61 17.53
N LEU A 240 8.39 17.13 17.71
CA LEU A 240 7.16 17.90 17.48
C LEU A 240 7.18 19.19 18.30
N ARG A 241 7.39 19.10 19.61
CA ARG A 241 7.41 20.25 20.53
C ARG A 241 8.49 21.26 20.14
N LYS A 242 9.69 20.78 19.77
CA LYS A 242 10.76 21.65 19.28
C LYS A 242 10.40 22.39 17.99
N LYS A 243 9.67 21.75 17.08
CA LYS A 243 9.30 22.33 15.78
C LYS A 243 8.04 23.21 15.84
N MET A 244 7.08 22.90 16.72
CA MET A 244 5.75 23.51 16.73
C MET A 244 5.43 24.32 17.97
N GLY A 245 6.09 24.04 19.11
CA GLY A 245 5.70 24.57 20.42
C GLY A 245 5.93 26.07 20.63
N SER A 246 6.63 26.75 19.73
CA SER A 246 6.77 28.22 19.77
C SER A 246 5.49 28.95 19.36
N ASN A 247 4.60 28.30 18.62
CA ASN A 247 3.33 28.88 18.21
C ASN A 247 2.26 28.64 19.28
N ARG A 248 1.82 29.71 19.95
CA ARG A 248 0.81 29.64 21.03
C ARG A 248 -0.55 29.08 20.59
N ARG A 249 -0.86 29.09 19.30
CA ARG A 249 -2.07 28.46 18.75
C ARG A 249 -1.92 26.95 18.53
N ILE A 250 -0.75 26.36 18.81
CA ILE A 250 -0.48 24.93 18.64
C ILE A 250 -0.16 24.33 20.01
N LEU A 251 -1.01 23.42 20.48
CA LEU A 251 -0.83 22.69 21.73
C LEU A 251 -0.37 21.26 21.40
N CYS A 252 0.76 20.85 21.97
CA CYS A 252 1.35 19.54 21.74
C CYS A 252 1.15 18.63 22.97
N PHE A 253 0.55 17.46 22.75
CA PHE A 253 0.25 16.44 23.74
C PHE A 253 1.05 15.17 23.44
N ASN A 254 1.56 14.53 24.49
CA ASN A 254 2.18 13.21 24.44
C ASN A 254 1.22 12.17 24.99
#